data_AF-A0A2N9AXR3-F1
#
_entry.id   AF-A0A2N9AXR3-F1
#
_cell.length_a   1.000
_cell.length_b   1.000
_cell.length_c   1.000
_cell.angle_alpha   90.00
_cell.angle_beta   90.00
_cell.angle_gamma   90.00
#
_symmetry.space_group_name_H-M   'P 1'
#
loop_
_entity.id
_entity.type
_entity.pdbx_description
1 polymer ?
#
loop_
_entity_poly.entity_id
_entity_poly.type
_entity_poly.pdbx_seq_one_letter_code
_entity_poly.pdbx_strand_id
1 'polypeptide(L)'
;MSLIQELLATPRNASTMSKYTAGSGLMYLAAGALLIAWPGATQALFRDRAFVGDEQGLIRAMGMAVAVIGWLYLFGGRSGARQFVAATVVNRLTFVPAVLLPLAASGLFPHLLVTFAILDAALAVGAWTLIGRRAVAS
;
A
#
# COMPACT_ATOMS: atom_id res chain seq x y z
N MET A 1 -28.44 4.03 12.09
CA MET A 1 -26.98 4.27 12.09
C MET A 1 -26.55 4.53 10.67
N SER A 2 -25.71 5.54 10.41
CA SER A 2 -25.27 5.89 9.05
C SER A 2 -23.88 5.32 8.78
N LEU A 3 -23.73 4.56 7.68
CA LEU A 3 -22.46 3.98 7.23
C LEU A 3 -21.35 5.04 7.12
N ILE A 4 -21.71 6.24 6.65
CA ILE A 4 -20.77 7.36 6.48
C ILE A 4 -20.27 7.86 7.84
N GLN A 5 -21.14 7.89 8.86
CA GLN A 5 -20.75 8.31 10.21
C GLN A 5 -19.78 7.30 10.84
N GLU A 6 -19.98 6.00 10.61
CA GLU A 6 -19.05 4.96 11.07
C GLU A 6 -17.69 5.03 10.35
N LEU A 7 -17.67 5.23 9.04
CA LEU A 7 -16.43 5.38 8.26
C LEU A 7 -15.64 6.63 8.67
N LEU A 8 -16.31 7.73 8.98
CA LEU A 8 -15.68 8.99 9.37
C LEU A 8 -15.27 9.03 10.84
N ALA A 9 -15.82 8.16 11.69
CA ALA A 9 -15.46 8.08 13.09
C ALA A 9 -13.95 7.87 13.25
N THR A 10 -13.32 8.64 14.13
CA THR A 10 -11.88 8.55 14.38
C THR A 10 -11.64 8.79 15.88
N PRO A 11 -10.88 7.92 16.56
CA PRO A 11 -10.59 8.10 17.97
C PRO A 11 -9.77 9.38 18.18
N ARG A 12 -10.15 10.19 19.17
CA ARG A 12 -9.46 11.45 19.51
C ARG A 12 -7.97 11.25 19.83
N ASN A 13 -7.59 10.06 20.33
CA ASN A 13 -6.23 9.71 20.72
C ASN A 13 -5.54 8.74 19.73
N ALA A 14 -5.82 8.87 18.43
CA ALA A 14 -5.17 8.05 17.41
C ALA A 14 -3.64 8.15 17.50
N SER A 15 -2.97 7.00 17.61
CA SER A 15 -1.51 6.93 17.73
C SER A 15 -0.82 7.48 16.48
N THR A 16 0.41 7.96 16.62
CA THR A 16 1.24 8.45 15.50
C THR A 16 1.35 7.40 14.39
N MET A 17 1.43 6.12 14.76
CA MET A 17 1.42 5.01 13.80
C MET A 17 0.10 4.86 13.06
N SER A 18 -1.03 4.97 13.76
CA SER A 18 -2.36 4.89 13.14
C SER A 18 -2.56 6.00 12.11
N LYS A 19 -2.09 7.22 12.40
CA LYS A 19 -2.04 8.33 11.44
C LYS A 19 -1.12 8.04 10.26
N TYR A 20 0.06 7.47 10.51
CA TYR A 20 1.02 7.09 9.46
C TYR A 20 0.47 6.00 8.54
N THR A 21 -0.18 4.97 9.08
CA THR A 21 -0.86 3.93 8.29
C THR A 21 -1.99 4.51 7.46
N ALA A 22 -2.78 5.44 8.03
CA ALA A 22 -3.82 6.13 7.28
C ALA A 22 -3.24 6.97 6.12
N GLY A 23 -2.12 7.67 6.36
CA GLY A 23 -1.38 8.39 5.31
C GLY A 23 -0.80 7.47 4.24
N SER A 24 -0.28 6.30 4.63
CA SER A 24 0.12 5.25 3.69
C SER A 24 -1.07 4.81 2.84
N GLY A 25 -2.25 4.62 3.44
CA GLY A 25 -3.47 4.28 2.71
C GLY A 25 -3.82 5.28 1.60
N LEU A 26 -3.63 6.58 1.83
CA LEU A 26 -3.86 7.60 0.81
C LEU A 26 -2.87 7.49 -0.36
N MET A 27 -1.58 7.20 -0.08
CA MET A 27 -0.58 6.99 -1.14
C MET A 27 -0.93 5.76 -2.00
N TYR A 28 -1.41 4.69 -1.37
CA TYR A 28 -1.88 3.49 -2.08
C TYR A 28 -3.11 3.78 -2.92
N LEU A 29 -4.08 4.54 -2.40
CA LEU A 29 -5.25 4.96 -3.17
C LEU A 29 -4.85 5.78 -4.39
N ALA A 30 -3.93 6.72 -4.24
CA ALA A 30 -3.43 7.54 -5.34
C ALA A 30 -2.69 6.69 -6.39
N ALA A 31 -1.80 5.79 -5.95
CA ALA A 31 -1.07 4.89 -6.84
C ALA A 31 -2.02 3.92 -7.58
N GLY A 32 -2.97 3.33 -6.87
CA GLY A 32 -3.98 2.45 -7.45
C GLY A 32 -4.87 3.17 -8.47
N ALA A 33 -5.35 4.38 -8.13
CA ALA A 33 -6.12 5.22 -9.04
C ALA A 33 -5.33 5.59 -10.31
N LEU A 34 -4.03 5.91 -10.16
CA LEU A 34 -3.14 6.17 -11.30
C LEU A 34 -3.04 4.96 -12.22
N LEU A 35 -2.82 3.75 -11.68
CA LEU A 35 -2.72 2.52 -12.48
C LEU A 35 -4.04 2.15 -13.16
N ILE A 36 -5.18 2.46 -12.55
CA ILE A 36 -6.52 2.22 -13.13
C ILE A 36 -6.78 3.21 -14.28
N ALA A 37 -6.60 4.50 -14.03
CA ALA A 37 -6.91 5.56 -14.99
C ALA A 37 -5.90 5.58 -16.16
N TRP A 38 -4.62 5.36 -15.86
CA TRP A 38 -3.52 5.43 -16.82
C TRP A 38 -2.50 4.30 -16.59
N PRO A 39 -2.79 3.07 -17.06
CA PRO A 39 -1.85 1.94 -16.90
C PRO A 39 -0.49 2.19 -17.57
N GLY A 40 -0.48 2.99 -18.65
CA GLY A 40 0.74 3.41 -19.35
C GLY A 40 1.66 4.33 -18.54
N ALA A 41 1.23 4.83 -17.37
CA ALA A 41 2.09 5.55 -16.44
C ALA A 41 3.31 4.71 -16.03
N THR A 42 3.15 3.40 -15.92
CA THR A 42 4.24 2.45 -15.61
C THR A 42 5.30 2.45 -16.71
N GLN A 43 4.89 2.40 -17.96
CA GLN A 43 5.78 2.44 -19.12
C GLN A 43 6.45 3.80 -19.28
N ALA A 44 5.72 4.89 -19.06
CA ALA A 44 6.27 6.23 -19.10
C ALA A 44 7.34 6.44 -18.01
N LEU A 45 7.09 5.90 -16.81
CA LEU A 45 7.99 6.03 -15.66
C LEU A 45 9.25 5.16 -15.80
N PHE A 46 9.08 3.88 -16.16
CA PHE A 46 10.17 2.91 -16.21
C PHE A 46 10.81 2.77 -17.59
N ARG A 47 10.28 3.46 -18.62
CA ARG A 47 10.66 3.29 -20.03
C ARG A 47 10.51 1.85 -20.51
N ASP A 48 9.50 1.15 -20.00
CA ASP A 48 9.17 -0.21 -20.40
C ASP A 48 8.59 -0.26 -21.82
N ARG A 49 8.72 -1.42 -22.47
CA ARG A 49 8.12 -1.69 -23.78
C ARG A 49 6.62 -1.44 -23.77
N ALA A 50 6.09 -1.07 -24.93
CA ALA A 50 4.65 -0.93 -25.15
C ALA A 50 3.89 -2.23 -24.83
N PHE A 51 2.64 -2.10 -24.39
CA PHE A 51 1.77 -3.24 -24.12
C PHE A 51 1.31 -3.80 -25.47
N VAL A 52 1.37 -5.12 -25.63
CA VAL A 52 1.07 -5.83 -26.87
C VAL A 52 -0.24 -6.62 -26.77
N GLY A 53 -0.63 -7.03 -25.55
CA GLY A 53 -1.86 -7.78 -25.30
C GLY A 53 -2.73 -7.18 -24.20
N ASP A 54 -3.32 -8.04 -23.37
CA ASP A 54 -4.24 -7.65 -22.29
C ASP A 54 -3.53 -7.10 -21.03
N GLU A 55 -2.25 -6.77 -21.14
CA GLU A 55 -1.41 -6.28 -20.04
C GLU A 55 -1.99 -4.99 -19.43
N GLN A 56 -2.62 -4.14 -20.26
CA GLN A 56 -3.33 -2.98 -19.76
C GLN A 56 -4.47 -3.33 -18.81
N GLY A 57 -5.22 -4.40 -19.10
CA GLY A 57 -6.29 -4.90 -18.22
C GLY A 57 -5.71 -5.42 -16.91
N LEU A 58 -4.60 -6.16 -16.99
CA LEU A 58 -3.90 -6.68 -15.81
C LEU A 58 -3.35 -5.55 -14.91
N ILE A 59 -2.76 -4.51 -15.48
CA ILE A 59 -2.28 -3.34 -14.71
C ILE A 59 -3.46 -2.62 -14.03
N ARG A 60 -4.62 -2.50 -14.67
CA ARG A 60 -5.82 -1.94 -14.03
C ARG A 60 -6.33 -2.82 -12.88
N ALA A 61 -6.33 -4.14 -13.06
CA ALA A 61 -6.71 -5.08 -12.01
C ALA A 61 -5.74 -5.01 -10.81
N MET A 62 -4.44 -4.89 -11.07
CA MET A 62 -3.43 -4.63 -10.04
C MET A 62 -3.67 -3.27 -9.37
N GLY A 63 -3.97 -2.22 -10.14
CA GLY A 63 -4.34 -0.91 -9.63
C GLY A 63 -5.55 -0.95 -8.70
N MET A 64 -6.57 -1.74 -9.02
CA MET A 64 -7.71 -1.99 -8.15
C MET A 64 -7.29 -2.67 -6.85
N ALA A 65 -6.44 -3.71 -6.91
CA ALA A 65 -5.94 -4.37 -5.70
C ALA A 65 -5.15 -3.37 -4.80
N VAL A 66 -4.29 -2.55 -5.39
CA VAL A 66 -3.54 -1.49 -4.68
C VAL A 66 -4.49 -0.46 -4.06
N ALA A 67 -5.53 -0.03 -4.79
CA ALA A 67 -6.54 0.90 -4.26
C ALA A 67 -7.33 0.29 -3.10
N VAL A 68 -7.71 -1.00 -3.18
CA VAL A 68 -8.40 -1.71 -2.08
C VAL A 68 -7.51 -1.80 -0.85
N ILE A 69 -6.21 -2.13 -1.01
CA ILE A 69 -5.24 -2.11 0.10
C ILE A 69 -5.17 -0.71 0.70
N GLY A 70 -5.10 0.33 -0.13
CA GLY A 70 -5.09 1.72 0.32
C GLY A 70 -6.32 2.13 1.11
N TRP A 71 -7.50 1.70 0.66
CA TRP A 71 -8.77 1.88 1.37
C TRP A 71 -8.73 1.22 2.74
N LEU A 72 -8.33 -0.05 2.82
CA LEU A 72 -8.21 -0.78 4.07
C LEU A 72 -7.19 -0.14 5.02
N TYR A 73 -6.07 0.37 4.51
CA TYR A 73 -5.06 1.05 5.32
C TYR A 73 -5.53 2.42 5.82
N LEU A 74 -6.28 3.15 4.99
CA LEU A 74 -6.87 4.43 5.38
C LEU A 74 -7.83 4.25 6.56
N PHE A 75 -8.83 3.37 6.41
CA PHE A 75 -9.85 3.17 7.44
C PHE A 75 -9.35 2.33 8.62
N GLY A 76 -8.52 1.32 8.38
CA GLY A 76 -7.88 0.55 9.45
C GLY A 76 -6.84 1.36 10.23
N GLY A 77 -6.19 2.33 9.58
CA GLY A 77 -5.40 3.36 10.25
C GLY A 77 -6.29 4.27 11.10
N ARG A 78 -7.37 4.81 10.54
CA ARG A 78 -8.32 5.70 11.25
C ARG A 78 -9.01 5.03 12.43
N SER A 79 -9.24 3.72 12.42
CA SER A 79 -9.86 3.01 13.53
C SER A 79 -8.98 2.98 14.80
N GLY A 80 -7.68 3.23 14.67
CA GLY A 80 -6.74 3.20 15.80
C GLY A 80 -6.40 1.79 16.30
N ALA A 81 -6.86 0.74 15.63
CA ALA A 81 -6.63 -0.65 16.02
C ALA A 81 -5.14 -1.01 15.92
N ARG A 82 -4.46 -1.17 17.07
CA ARG A 82 -3.02 -1.46 17.12
C ARG A 82 -2.67 -2.79 16.43
N GLN A 83 -3.53 -3.80 16.59
CA GLN A 83 -3.35 -5.11 15.96
C GLN A 83 -3.42 -5.02 14.43
N PHE A 84 -4.33 -4.21 13.88
CA PHE A 84 -4.41 -3.98 12.45
C PHE A 84 -3.10 -3.37 11.93
N VAL A 85 -2.60 -2.32 12.58
CA VAL A 85 -1.33 -1.68 12.19
C VAL A 85 -0.14 -2.64 12.32
N ALA A 86 -0.09 -3.48 13.35
CA ALA A 86 0.97 -4.50 13.46
C ALA A 86 0.89 -5.54 12.34
N ALA A 87 -0.33 -5.98 11.98
CA ALA A 87 -0.55 -6.93 10.90
C ALA A 87 -0.13 -6.36 9.54
N THR A 88 -0.35 -5.05 9.29
CA THR A 88 0.12 -4.43 8.03
C THR A 88 1.64 -4.46 7.94
N VAL A 89 2.36 -4.21 9.02
CA VAL A 89 3.84 -4.28 9.03
C VAL A 89 4.34 -5.67 8.63
N VAL A 90 3.77 -6.73 9.21
CA VAL A 90 4.11 -8.11 8.84
C VAL A 90 3.82 -8.33 7.36
N ASN A 91 2.61 -8.01 6.90
CA ASN A 91 2.21 -8.23 5.52
C ASN A 91 3.14 -7.57 4.49
N ARG A 92 3.53 -6.33 4.75
CA ARG A 92 4.36 -5.52 3.85
C ARG A 92 5.83 -5.97 3.82
N LEU A 93 6.32 -6.58 4.89
CA LEU A 93 7.70 -7.07 5.00
C LEU A 93 7.85 -8.53 4.57
N THR A 94 6.79 -9.35 4.66
CA THR A 94 6.87 -10.78 4.37
C THR A 94 6.06 -11.17 3.14
N PHE A 95 4.73 -11.06 3.20
CA PHE A 95 3.84 -11.58 2.16
C PHE A 95 4.01 -10.85 0.84
N VAL A 96 4.10 -9.52 0.86
CA VAL A 96 4.23 -8.72 -0.38
C VAL A 96 5.54 -9.04 -1.11
N PRO A 97 6.74 -8.94 -0.50
CA PRO A 97 7.98 -9.32 -1.20
C PRO A 97 8.03 -10.80 -1.61
N ALA A 98 7.48 -11.70 -0.78
CA ALA A 98 7.46 -13.14 -1.08
C ALA A 98 6.65 -13.48 -2.34
N VAL A 99 5.68 -12.65 -2.73
CA VAL A 99 4.91 -12.83 -3.97
C VAL A 99 5.47 -11.99 -5.11
N LEU A 100 5.79 -10.72 -4.87
CA LEU A 100 6.18 -9.79 -5.92
C LEU A 100 7.58 -10.08 -6.49
N LEU A 101 8.55 -10.48 -5.65
CA LEU A 101 9.92 -10.72 -6.10
C LEU A 101 10.03 -11.95 -7.02
N PRO A 102 9.41 -13.12 -6.71
CA PRO A 102 9.40 -14.25 -7.64
C PRO A 102 8.71 -13.93 -8.97
N LEU A 103 7.61 -13.17 -8.96
CA LEU A 103 6.93 -12.73 -10.18
C LEU A 103 7.80 -11.78 -11.01
N ALA A 104 8.53 -10.88 -10.35
CA ALA A 104 9.49 -10.04 -11.04
C ALA A 104 10.63 -10.86 -11.66
N ALA A 105 11.12 -11.87 -10.92
CA ALA A 105 12.18 -12.77 -11.38
C ALA A 105 11.74 -13.64 -12.57
N SER A 106 10.44 -13.93 -12.71
CA SER A 106 9.89 -14.60 -13.91
C SER A 106 9.68 -13.67 -15.11
N GLY A 107 9.97 -12.37 -14.95
CA GLY A 107 9.86 -11.36 -16.00
C GLY A 107 8.52 -10.65 -16.09
N LEU A 108 7.60 -10.86 -15.13
CA LEU A 108 6.33 -10.15 -15.08
C LEU A 108 6.52 -8.74 -14.51
N PHE A 109 6.38 -7.71 -15.36
CA PHE A 109 6.49 -6.28 -14.99
C PHE A 109 7.61 -6.00 -13.96
N PRO A 110 8.86 -6.43 -14.22
CA PRO A 110 9.88 -6.55 -13.19
C PRO A 110 10.18 -5.22 -12.48
N HIS A 111 10.26 -4.11 -13.23
CA HIS A 111 10.50 -2.78 -12.66
C HIS A 111 9.36 -2.33 -11.74
N LEU A 112 8.11 -2.55 -12.16
CA LEU A 112 6.93 -2.21 -11.38
C LEU A 112 6.89 -3.03 -10.08
N LEU A 113 6.98 -4.35 -10.18
CA LEU A 113 6.85 -5.24 -9.03
C LEU A 113 7.98 -5.06 -8.01
N VAL A 114 9.22 -4.89 -8.48
CA VAL A 114 10.36 -4.60 -7.61
C VAL A 114 10.19 -3.24 -6.93
N THR A 115 9.74 -2.21 -7.66
CA THR A 115 9.49 -0.89 -7.09
C THR A 115 8.44 -0.96 -5.99
N PHE A 116 7.32 -1.64 -6.22
CA PHE A 116 6.29 -1.83 -5.19
C PHE A 116 6.82 -2.64 -4.00
N ALA A 117 7.59 -3.71 -4.21
CA ALA A 117 8.16 -4.50 -3.12
C ALA A 117 9.10 -3.66 -2.23
N ILE A 118 9.95 -2.82 -2.84
CA ILE A 118 10.89 -1.96 -2.11
C ILE A 118 10.15 -0.83 -1.39
N LEU A 119 9.28 -0.09 -2.09
CA LEU A 119 8.55 1.03 -1.50
C LEU A 119 7.63 0.57 -0.38
N ASP A 120 6.97 -0.58 -0.55
CA ASP A 120 6.08 -1.12 0.48
C ASP A 120 6.84 -1.51 1.74
N ALA A 121 7.97 -2.22 1.58
CA ALA A 121 8.84 -2.57 2.69
C ALA A 121 9.42 -1.33 3.38
N ALA A 122 9.86 -0.33 2.62
CA ALA A 122 10.39 0.93 3.17
C ALA A 122 9.35 1.67 4.02
N LEU A 123 8.10 1.77 3.53
CA LEU A 123 7.01 2.37 4.28
C LEU A 123 6.65 1.55 5.54
N ALA A 124 6.76 0.23 5.49
CA ALA A 124 6.56 -0.65 6.65
C ALA A 124 7.64 -0.46 7.71
N VAL A 125 8.91 -0.34 7.31
CA VAL A 125 10.02 0.03 8.20
C VAL A 125 9.78 1.41 8.81
N GLY A 126 9.28 2.37 8.04
CA GLY A 126 8.85 3.67 8.55
C GLY A 126 7.81 3.55 9.67
N ALA A 127 6.78 2.71 9.48
CA ALA A 127 5.79 2.42 10.52
C ALA A 127 6.42 1.72 11.75
N TRP A 128 7.36 0.81 11.55
CA TRP A 128 8.07 0.11 12.64
C TRP A 128 8.96 1.05 13.46
N THR A 129 9.75 1.91 12.82
CA THR A 129 10.63 2.83 13.55
C THR A 129 9.84 3.81 14.44
N LEU A 130 8.62 4.17 14.04
CA LEU A 130 7.67 4.93 14.87
C LEU A 130 7.16 4.14 16.09
N ILE A 131 7.15 2.81 16.04
CA ILE A 131 6.88 1.94 17.22
C ILE A 131 8.03 2.05 18.22
N GLY A 132 9.26 1.86 17.75
CA GLY A 132 10.46 1.82 18.60
C GLY A 132 10.71 3.12 19.37
N ARG A 133 10.41 4.27 18.75
CA ARG A 133 10.55 5.59 19.40
C ARG A 133 9.59 5.84 20.56
N ARG A 134 8.48 5.09 20.67
CA ARG A 134 7.57 5.18 21.82
C ARG A 134 7.98 4.28 22.98
N ALA A 135 8.70 3.19 22.73
CA ALA A 135 9.15 2.27 23.78
C ALA A 135 10.34 2.80 24.60
N VAL A 136 11.08 3.79 24.07
CA VAL A 136 12.24 4.40 24.75
C VAL A 136 11.85 5.66 25.55
N ALA A 137 10.63 6.18 25.35
CA ALA A 137 10.13 7.41 25.98
C ALA A 137 9.12 7.16 27.12
N SER A 138 8.99 5.91 27.57
CA SER A 138 8.16 5.45 28.70
C SER A 138 9.04 4.82 29.77
#